data_AF-A0A179SEG3-F1
#
_entry.id   AF-A0A179SEG3-F1
#
_cell.length_a   1.000
_cell.length_b   1.000
_cell.length_c   1.000
_cell.angle_alpha   90.00
_cell.angle_beta   90.00
_cell.angle_gamma   90.00
#
_symmetry.space_group_name_H-M   'P 1'
#
loop_
_entity.id
_entity.type
_entity.pdbx_description
1 polymer ?
#
loop_
_entity_poly.entity_id
_entity_poly.type
_entity_poly.pdbx_seq_one_letter_code
_entity_poly.pdbx_strand_id
1 'polypeptide(L)'
;MTCAYRLPRSVADRLETVLRGRKNAAACLALATWLGRFWSAPRRLLYSFPIDRRAIAGREDLGLTEARVRGALAVLEEIGFVARYEPDPGKRYQRTAEGLHRRPLLFRFAEEYAVAFTAANARAQAARGAPAPARRPIPRPEPQRAPAANVAAPRGMPSSQVAQKHPTGGSRVIMGEEQGGSPLEAAIERLRRGVGL
;
A
#
# COMPACT_ATOMS: atom_id res chain seq x y z
N MET A 1 5.70 -14.18 11.72
CA MET A 1 5.89 -12.79 12.18
C MET A 1 5.05 -11.86 11.31
N THR A 2 3.84 -11.52 11.73
CA THR A 2 3.03 -10.52 11.04
C THR A 2 3.62 -9.15 11.32
N CYS A 3 4.17 -8.49 10.29
CA CYS A 3 4.68 -7.13 10.41
C CYS A 3 3.56 -6.22 10.93
N ALA A 4 3.68 -5.76 12.19
CA ALA A 4 2.75 -4.80 12.76
C ALA A 4 2.84 -3.51 11.93
N TYR A 5 1.70 -2.99 11.49
CA TYR A 5 1.65 -1.74 10.76
C TYR A 5 2.28 -0.61 11.58
N ARG A 6 3.20 0.13 10.96
CA ARG A 6 3.80 1.33 11.55
C ARG A 6 3.39 2.54 10.72
N LEU A 7 2.99 3.63 11.39
CA LEU A 7 2.77 4.89 10.71
C LEU A 7 4.05 5.34 9.97
N PRO A 8 3.92 5.98 8.80
CA PRO A 8 5.05 6.65 8.16
C PRO A 8 5.76 7.58 9.14
N ARG A 9 7.09 7.57 9.15
CA ARG A 9 7.90 8.30 10.15
C ARG A 9 7.53 9.78 10.23
N SER A 10 7.35 10.44 9.08
CA SER A 10 6.94 11.85 9.01
C SER A 10 5.56 12.13 9.63
N VAL A 11 4.62 11.17 9.55
CA VAL A 11 3.31 11.27 10.18
C VAL A 11 3.42 11.03 11.69
N ALA A 12 4.17 10.00 12.09
CA ALA A 12 4.37 9.66 13.50
C ALA A 12 5.05 10.80 14.26
N ASP A 13 6.15 11.35 13.74
CA ASP A 13 6.93 12.39 14.41
C ASP A 13 6.13 13.69 14.57
N ARG A 14 5.38 14.07 13.55
CA ARG A 14 4.44 15.21 13.61
C ARG A 14 3.38 14.97 14.68
N LEU A 15 2.76 13.79 14.68
CA LEU A 15 1.70 13.45 15.62
C LEU A 15 2.21 13.41 17.08
N GLU A 16 3.37 12.80 17.32
CA GLU A 16 4.05 12.79 18.61
C GLU A 16 4.39 14.20 19.11
N THR A 17 4.77 15.10 18.19
CA THR A 17 5.09 16.50 18.52
C THR A 17 3.85 17.25 18.99
N VAL A 18 2.73 17.13 18.27
CA VAL A 18 1.48 17.84 18.60
C VAL A 18 0.77 17.23 19.81
N LEU A 19 0.94 15.94 20.06
CA LEU A 19 0.37 15.24 21.22
C LEU A 19 1.20 15.39 22.51
N ARG A 20 2.39 16.00 22.43
CA ARG A 20 3.29 16.13 23.58
C ARG A 20 2.60 16.83 24.75
N GLY A 21 2.70 16.24 25.94
CA GLY A 21 2.08 16.78 27.16
C GLY A 21 0.59 16.48 27.34
N ARG A 22 -0.08 15.86 26.36
CA ARG A 22 -1.50 15.47 26.50
C ARG A 22 -1.64 14.15 27.25
N LYS A 23 -2.50 14.11 28.27
CA LYS A 23 -2.80 12.89 29.05
C LYS A 23 -3.35 11.73 28.21
N ASN A 24 -3.95 12.02 27.05
CA ASN A 24 -4.52 11.02 26.15
C ASN A 24 -3.62 10.68 24.95
N ALA A 25 -2.35 11.12 24.94
CA ALA A 25 -1.44 10.95 23.81
C ALA A 25 -1.31 9.49 23.35
N ALA A 26 -1.15 8.54 24.29
CA ALA A 26 -1.02 7.13 23.97
C ALA A 26 -2.25 6.58 23.23
N ALA A 27 -3.46 6.92 23.68
CA ALA A 27 -4.69 6.49 23.00
C ALA A 27 -4.85 7.14 21.62
N CYS A 28 -4.42 8.40 21.47
CA CYS A 28 -4.43 9.10 20.18
C CYS A 28 -3.46 8.45 19.19
N LEU A 29 -2.24 8.12 19.63
CA LEU A 29 -1.24 7.42 18.81
C LEU A 29 -1.72 6.02 18.41
N ALA A 30 -2.30 5.26 19.34
CA ALA A 30 -2.86 3.94 19.08
C ALA A 30 -3.99 4.03 18.04
N LEU A 31 -4.96 4.93 18.25
CA LEU A 31 -6.06 5.12 17.33
C LEU A 31 -5.59 5.61 15.95
N ALA A 32 -4.67 6.57 15.90
CA ALA A 32 -4.12 7.08 14.64
C ALA A 32 -3.37 6.00 13.86
N THR A 33 -2.61 5.15 14.55
CA THR A 33 -1.91 4.01 13.94
C THR A 33 -2.90 2.99 13.39
N TRP A 34 -3.93 2.66 14.16
CA TRP A 34 -5.01 1.76 13.74
C TRP A 34 -5.75 2.31 12.53
N LEU A 35 -6.14 3.59 12.53
CA LEU A 35 -6.78 4.24 11.38
C LEU A 35 -5.86 4.26 10.15
N GLY A 36 -4.59 4.60 10.35
CA GLY A 36 -3.57 4.58 9.30
C GLY A 36 -3.48 3.21 8.62
N ARG A 37 -3.53 2.12 9.39
CA ARG A 37 -3.45 0.76 8.85
C ARG A 37 -4.51 0.47 7.80
N PHE A 38 -5.73 0.92 8.01
CA PHE A 38 -6.86 0.59 7.14
C PHE A 38 -7.13 1.62 6.06
N TRP A 39 -6.90 2.90 6.35
CA TRP A 39 -7.38 4.00 5.53
C TRP A 39 -6.27 4.80 4.82
N SER A 40 -5.00 4.62 5.18
CA SER A 40 -3.91 5.35 4.53
C SER A 40 -3.49 4.79 3.17
N ALA A 41 -4.09 3.68 2.72
CA ALA A 41 -3.79 3.09 1.43
C ALA A 41 -4.10 4.08 0.28
N PRO A 42 -3.29 4.12 -0.80
CA PRO A 42 -3.43 5.12 -1.85
C PRO A 42 -4.84 5.25 -2.43
N ARG A 43 -5.52 4.12 -2.64
CA ARG A 43 -6.88 4.07 -3.20
C ARG A 43 -7.98 4.50 -2.22
N ARG A 44 -7.67 4.66 -0.93
CA ARG A 44 -8.63 4.96 0.15
C ARG A 44 -8.37 6.31 0.82
N LEU A 45 -7.18 6.88 0.62
CA LEU A 45 -6.68 8.01 1.39
C LEU A 45 -7.57 9.27 1.32
N LEU A 46 -8.15 9.54 0.15
CA LEU A 46 -9.01 10.70 -0.09
C LEU A 46 -10.50 10.43 0.20
N TYR A 47 -10.87 9.18 0.46
CA TYR A 47 -12.25 8.82 0.76
C TYR A 47 -12.58 9.11 2.23
N SER A 48 -13.83 9.51 2.47
CA SER A 48 -14.36 9.50 3.82
C SER A 48 -14.60 8.07 4.29
N PHE A 49 -14.46 7.85 5.58
CA PHE A 49 -14.59 6.54 6.21
C PHE A 49 -15.44 6.60 7.47
N PRO A 50 -16.32 5.61 7.70
CA PRO A 50 -17.14 5.56 8.88
C PRO A 50 -16.32 5.14 10.09
N ILE A 51 -16.49 5.86 11.20
CA ILE A 51 -16.01 5.44 12.51
C ILE A 51 -17.21 5.23 13.42
N ASP A 52 -17.49 3.95 13.70
CA ASP A 52 -18.38 3.56 14.79
C ASP A 52 -17.55 3.31 16.05
N ARG A 53 -17.72 4.20 17.04
CA ARG A 53 -16.98 4.15 18.31
C ARG A 53 -17.28 2.89 19.12
N ARG A 54 -18.48 2.32 18.99
CA ARG A 54 -18.90 1.11 19.71
C ARG A 54 -18.29 -0.13 19.07
N ALA A 55 -18.32 -0.20 17.74
CA ALA A 55 -17.78 -1.33 17.00
C ALA A 55 -16.25 -1.49 17.15
N ILE A 56 -15.53 -0.39 17.41
CA ILE A 56 -14.07 -0.43 17.59
C ILE A 56 -13.63 -0.51 19.06
N ALA A 57 -14.54 -0.24 20.00
CA ALA A 57 -14.23 -0.35 21.42
C ALA A 57 -13.98 -1.80 21.82
N GLY A 58 -12.94 -2.05 22.62
CA GLY A 58 -12.63 -3.38 23.16
C GLY A 58 -12.03 -4.37 22.17
N ARG A 59 -11.77 -3.97 20.91
CA ARG A 59 -11.06 -4.83 19.97
C ARG A 59 -9.63 -5.10 20.46
N GLU A 60 -9.18 -6.34 20.34
CA GLU A 60 -7.85 -6.76 20.79
C GLU A 60 -6.72 -5.99 20.10
N ASP A 61 -6.89 -5.64 18.81
CA ASP A 61 -5.90 -4.91 18.02
C ASP A 61 -5.80 -3.41 18.34
N LEU A 62 -6.80 -2.83 19.02
CA LEU A 62 -6.85 -1.42 19.40
C LEU A 62 -6.69 -1.22 20.91
N GLY A 63 -7.24 -2.12 21.73
CA GLY A 63 -7.11 -2.10 23.19
C GLY A 63 -7.72 -0.87 23.88
N LEU A 64 -8.59 -0.11 23.19
CA LEU A 64 -9.21 1.10 23.73
C LEU A 64 -10.68 0.87 24.12
N THR A 65 -11.09 1.43 25.26
CA THR A 65 -12.50 1.50 25.64
C THR A 65 -13.25 2.53 24.79
N GLU A 66 -14.58 2.47 24.73
CA GLU A 66 -15.39 3.44 23.98
C GLU A 66 -15.12 4.89 24.43
N ALA A 67 -14.97 5.12 25.74
CA ALA A 67 -14.65 6.43 26.29
C ALA A 67 -13.28 6.95 25.83
N ARG A 68 -12.27 6.07 25.78
CA ARG A 68 -10.92 6.39 25.28
C ARG A 68 -10.94 6.68 23.79
N VAL A 69 -11.67 5.89 23.00
CA VAL A 69 -11.88 6.12 21.56
C VAL A 69 -12.55 7.48 21.34
N ARG A 70 -13.60 7.81 22.10
CA ARG A 70 -14.29 9.11 22.02
C ARG A 70 -13.32 10.26 22.31
N GLY A 71 -12.56 10.17 23.40
CA GLY A 71 -11.59 11.19 23.77
C GLY A 71 -10.45 11.32 22.77
N ALA A 72 -9.98 10.20 22.22
CA ALA A 72 -8.93 10.20 21.20
C ALA A 72 -9.43 10.82 19.89
N LEU A 73 -10.64 10.48 19.43
CA LEU A 73 -11.22 11.10 18.24
C LEU A 73 -11.38 12.61 18.38
N ALA A 74 -11.85 13.09 19.53
CA ALA A 74 -11.99 14.53 19.77
C ALA A 74 -10.64 15.26 19.67
N VAL A 75 -9.58 14.69 20.26
CA VAL A 75 -8.24 15.26 20.18
C VAL A 75 -7.68 15.15 18.76
N LEU A 76 -7.86 14.03 18.07
CA LEU A 76 -7.40 13.85 16.70
C LEU A 76 -8.12 14.78 15.70
N GLU A 77 -9.38 15.13 15.98
CA GLU A 77 -10.13 16.15 15.25
C GLU A 77 -9.58 17.56 15.56
N GLU A 78 -9.38 17.88 16.84
CA GLU A 78 -8.84 19.17 17.32
C GLU A 78 -7.45 19.49 16.73
N ILE A 79 -6.54 18.50 16.71
CA ILE A 79 -5.18 18.69 16.19
C ILE A 79 -5.10 18.60 14.66
N GLY A 80 -6.23 18.44 13.98
CA GLY A 80 -6.29 18.31 12.53
C GLY A 80 -5.62 17.04 12.00
N PHE A 81 -5.67 15.91 12.72
CA PHE A 81 -5.27 14.61 12.15
C PHE A 81 -6.41 14.04 11.28
N VAL A 82 -7.64 14.15 11.75
CA VAL A 82 -8.86 13.82 11.01
C VAL A 82 -9.77 15.03 10.94
N ALA A 83 -10.56 15.11 9.87
CA ALA A 83 -11.62 16.09 9.72
C ALA A 83 -12.97 15.34 9.65
N ARG A 84 -13.98 15.84 10.36
CA ARG A 84 -15.34 15.32 10.25
C ARG A 84 -15.90 15.66 8.87
N TYR A 85 -16.49 14.65 8.23
CA TYR A 85 -17.28 14.81 7.03
C TYR A 85 -18.75 14.68 7.43
N GLU A 86 -19.50 15.77 7.41
CA GLU A 86 -20.93 15.76 7.73
C GLU A 86 -21.73 15.62 6.43
N PRO A 87 -22.33 14.44 6.14
CA PRO A 87 -23.31 14.34 5.07
C PRO A 87 -24.62 15.02 5.50
N ASP A 88 -25.47 15.34 4.51
CA ASP A 88 -26.68 16.14 4.64
C ASP A 88 -27.49 15.94 5.94
N PRO A 89 -27.97 17.03 6.56
CA PRO A 89 -28.72 16.96 7.81
C PRO A 89 -30.00 16.13 7.64
N GLY A 90 -30.23 15.16 8.52
CA GLY A 90 -31.55 14.51 8.63
C GLY A 90 -31.60 13.10 9.20
N LYS A 91 -30.52 12.32 9.18
CA LYS A 91 -30.56 10.92 9.65
C LYS A 91 -29.37 10.57 10.55
N ARG A 92 -29.38 11.08 11.79
CA ARG A 92 -28.33 10.81 12.82
C ARG A 92 -28.49 9.45 13.52
N TYR A 93 -29.67 8.85 13.45
CA TYR A 93 -29.99 7.58 14.11
C TYR A 93 -30.49 6.53 13.10
N GLN A 94 -30.25 5.27 13.41
CA GLN A 94 -30.63 4.08 12.64
C GLN A 94 -31.24 3.05 13.60
N ARG A 95 -32.34 2.42 13.20
CA ARG A 95 -32.89 1.26 13.92
C ARG A 95 -32.06 0.02 13.62
N THR A 96 -31.67 -0.71 14.66
CA THR A 96 -31.02 -2.02 14.63
C THR A 96 -31.86 -3.00 15.45
N ALA A 97 -31.50 -4.30 15.43
CA ALA A 97 -32.19 -5.33 16.21
C ALA A 97 -32.18 -5.06 17.74
N GLU A 98 -31.18 -4.33 18.22
CA GLU A 98 -30.99 -3.99 19.65
C GLU A 98 -31.63 -2.64 20.03
N GLY A 99 -32.18 -1.89 19.08
CA GLY A 99 -32.86 -0.62 19.33
C GLY A 99 -32.45 0.52 18.39
N LEU A 100 -32.51 1.76 18.88
CA LEU A 100 -32.12 2.95 18.12
C LEU A 100 -30.64 3.28 18.35
N HIS A 101 -29.81 3.16 17.31
CA HIS A 101 -28.37 3.40 17.38
C HIS A 101 -27.98 4.65 16.60
N ARG A 102 -26.98 5.38 17.08
CA ARG A 102 -26.42 6.52 16.34
C ARG A 102 -25.63 6.00 15.15
N ARG A 103 -25.81 6.60 13.98
CA ARG A 103 -25.04 6.23 12.78
C ARG A 103 -23.55 6.53 12.95
N PRO A 104 -22.68 5.75 12.30
CA PRO A 104 -21.26 6.07 12.23
C PRO A 104 -21.04 7.46 11.66
N LEU A 105 -20.13 8.22 12.27
CA LEU A 105 -19.71 9.51 11.72
C LEU A 105 -18.66 9.26 10.65
N LEU A 106 -18.76 10.00 9.55
CA LEU A 106 -17.76 9.96 8.49
C LEU A 106 -16.61 10.90 8.85
N PHE A 107 -15.40 10.42 8.65
CA PHE A 107 -14.17 11.19 8.83
C PHE A 107 -13.30 11.03 7.60
N ARG A 108 -12.41 11.98 7.36
CA ARG A 108 -11.31 11.87 6.40
C ARG A 108 -10.02 12.26 7.10
N PHE A 109 -8.88 11.84 6.57
CA PHE A 109 -7.62 12.47 7.00
C PHE A 109 -7.67 13.96 6.65
N ALA A 110 -7.23 14.79 7.57
CA ALA A 110 -7.09 16.21 7.27
C ALA A 110 -6.00 16.41 6.21
N GLU A 111 -6.07 17.53 5.50
CA GLU A 111 -5.27 17.80 4.31
C GLU A 111 -3.76 17.61 4.55
N GLU A 112 -3.22 18.17 5.63
CA GLU A 112 -1.78 18.07 5.93
C GLU A 112 -1.31 16.62 6.11
N TYR A 113 -2.10 15.80 6.80
CA TYR A 113 -1.77 14.39 6.99
C TYR A 113 -2.04 13.56 5.73
N ALA A 114 -3.06 13.91 4.94
CA ALA A 114 -3.31 13.28 3.64
C ALA A 114 -2.15 13.51 2.67
N VAL A 115 -1.54 14.70 2.65
CA VAL A 115 -0.33 14.98 1.87
C VAL A 115 0.84 14.13 2.37
N ALA A 116 1.04 14.07 3.68
CA ALA A 116 2.12 13.26 4.27
C ALA A 116 1.98 11.76 3.97
N PHE A 117 0.75 11.22 4.02
CA PHE A 117 0.47 9.83 3.62
C PHE A 117 0.67 9.62 2.12
N THR A 118 0.27 10.56 1.27
CA THR A 118 0.50 10.51 -0.18
C THR A 118 2.00 10.40 -0.48
N ALA A 119 2.82 11.27 0.11
CA ALA A 119 4.27 11.23 -0.05
C ALA A 119 4.90 9.93 0.47
N ALA A 120 4.42 9.40 1.61
CA ALA A 120 4.87 8.12 2.14
C ALA A 120 4.51 6.95 1.22
N ASN A 121 3.30 6.95 0.69
CA ASN A 121 2.84 5.95 -0.28
C ASN A 121 3.64 6.01 -1.57
N ALA A 122 3.91 7.19 -2.12
CA ALA A 122 4.75 7.36 -3.30
C ALA A 122 6.15 6.78 -3.09
N ARG A 123 6.78 7.06 -1.95
CA ARG A 123 8.08 6.46 -1.57
C ARG A 123 8.01 4.94 -1.46
N ALA A 124 6.95 4.41 -0.85
CA ALA A 124 6.77 2.97 -0.72
C ALA A 124 6.56 2.29 -2.08
N GLN A 125 5.84 2.92 -3.02
CA GLN A 125 5.69 2.39 -4.37
C GLN A 125 7.00 2.47 -5.17
N ALA A 126 7.74 3.58 -5.06
CA ALA A 126 9.05 3.72 -5.69
C ALA A 126 10.02 2.63 -5.19
N ALA A 127 10.03 2.33 -3.89
CA ALA A 127 10.85 1.25 -3.33
C ALA A 127 10.44 -0.15 -3.81
N ARG A 128 9.16 -0.37 -4.18
CA ARG A 128 8.67 -1.64 -4.74
C ARG A 128 8.97 -1.78 -6.23
N GLY A 129 8.94 -0.68 -6.97
CA GLY A 129 9.24 -0.63 -8.41
C GLY A 129 10.72 -0.46 -8.72
N ALA A 130 11.56 -0.12 -7.74
CA ALA A 130 12.99 -0.01 -7.92
C ALA A 130 13.60 -1.41 -8.15
N PRO A 131 14.39 -1.62 -9.22
CA PRO A 131 15.22 -2.81 -9.33
C PRO A 131 16.12 -2.89 -8.09
N ALA A 132 16.26 -4.10 -7.54
CA ALA A 132 17.00 -4.34 -6.30
C ALA A 132 18.35 -3.60 -6.32
N PRO A 133 18.75 -2.93 -5.22
CA PRO A 133 20.03 -2.24 -5.17
C PRO A 133 21.11 -3.26 -5.54
N ALA A 134 21.91 -2.94 -6.57
CA ALA A 134 22.95 -3.80 -7.08
C ALA A 134 23.73 -4.37 -5.89
N ARG A 135 23.71 -5.69 -5.75
CA ARG A 135 24.45 -6.40 -4.69
C ARG A 135 25.86 -5.83 -4.70
N ARG A 136 26.30 -5.26 -3.57
CA ARG A 136 27.70 -4.87 -3.38
C ARG A 136 28.56 -6.05 -3.84
N PRO A 137 29.56 -5.85 -4.71
CA PRO A 137 30.45 -6.92 -5.13
C PRO A 137 31.04 -7.54 -3.86
N ILE A 138 30.70 -8.81 -3.60
CA ILE A 138 31.41 -9.60 -2.61
C ILE A 138 32.83 -9.72 -3.15
N PRO A 139 33.88 -9.25 -2.43
CA PRO A 139 35.24 -9.41 -2.90
C PRO A 139 35.48 -10.92 -3.11
N ARG A 140 35.81 -11.28 -4.36
CA ARG A 140 36.17 -12.65 -4.73
C ARG A 140 37.38 -13.03 -3.87
N PRO A 141 37.33 -14.10 -3.05
CA PRO A 141 38.53 -14.58 -2.38
C PRO A 141 39.57 -14.92 -3.44
N GLU A 142 40.79 -14.38 -3.27
CA GLU A 142 41.91 -14.63 -4.18
C GLU A 142 42.11 -16.15 -4.36
N PRO A 143 42.39 -16.62 -5.58
CA PRO A 143 42.67 -18.03 -5.81
C PRO A 143 43.95 -18.40 -5.08
N GLN A 144 43.80 -19.13 -3.96
CA GLN A 144 44.89 -19.73 -3.23
C GLN A 144 45.59 -20.72 -4.17
N ARG A 145 46.83 -20.36 -4.56
CA ARG A 145 47.67 -21.12 -5.47
C ARG A 145 47.89 -22.53 -4.90
N ALA A 146 47.35 -23.55 -5.55
CA ALA A 146 47.64 -24.93 -5.21
C ALA A 146 49.13 -25.23 -5.43
N PRO A 147 49.80 -25.99 -4.53
CA PRO A 147 51.19 -26.39 -4.75
C PRO A 147 51.27 -27.33 -5.96
N ALA A 148 52.25 -27.06 -6.84
CA ALA A 148 52.49 -27.81 -8.06
C ALA A 148 52.85 -29.26 -7.76
N ALA A 149 51.97 -30.19 -8.14
CA ALA A 149 52.33 -31.57 -8.37
C ALA A 149 52.63 -31.76 -9.85
N ASN A 150 53.88 -32.14 -10.15
CA ASN A 150 54.38 -32.47 -11.47
C ASN A 150 53.59 -33.62 -12.09
N VAL A 151 52.93 -33.40 -13.23
CA VAL A 151 52.55 -34.49 -14.16
C VAL A 151 52.76 -34.03 -15.59
N ALA A 152 53.55 -34.80 -16.31
CA ALA A 152 53.97 -34.60 -17.69
C ALA A 152 52.81 -34.68 -18.71
N ALA A 153 53.02 -34.06 -19.86
CA ALA A 153 52.23 -34.20 -21.09
C ALA A 153 53.19 -34.50 -22.27
N PRO A 154 52.75 -34.81 -23.50
CA PRO A 154 51.46 -35.33 -24.00
C PRO A 154 51.66 -36.49 -25.02
N ARG A 155 50.58 -37.11 -25.52
CA ARG A 155 50.56 -37.71 -26.89
C ARG A 155 49.15 -38.04 -27.36
N GLY A 156 48.81 -37.60 -28.58
CA GLY A 156 47.74 -38.17 -29.42
C GLY A 156 46.74 -37.18 -30.02
N MET A 157 46.98 -36.76 -31.27
CA MET A 157 46.08 -36.04 -32.21
C MET A 157 44.86 -36.89 -32.67
N PRO A 158 43.92 -36.47 -33.57
CA PRO A 158 43.76 -35.22 -34.34
C PRO A 158 42.34 -34.58 -34.37
N SER A 159 42.29 -33.43 -35.05
CA SER A 159 41.15 -32.59 -35.43
C SER A 159 40.17 -33.21 -36.43
N SER A 160 38.88 -32.88 -36.29
CA SER A 160 37.93 -32.85 -37.41
C SER A 160 36.93 -31.68 -37.31
N GLN A 161 37.08 -30.74 -38.26
CA GLN A 161 36.02 -30.15 -39.09
C GLN A 161 34.91 -29.37 -38.36
N VAL A 162 34.99 -28.03 -38.30
CA VAL A 162 34.51 -27.06 -39.31
C VAL A 162 33.00 -27.18 -39.64
N ALA A 163 32.27 -26.22 -39.09
CA ALA A 163 31.16 -25.46 -39.66
C ALA A 163 30.16 -26.16 -40.58
N GLN A 164 28.91 -26.28 -40.11
CA GLN A 164 27.75 -26.08 -40.98
C GLN A 164 26.81 -25.03 -40.38
N LYS A 165 26.79 -23.91 -41.08
CA LYS A 165 25.89 -22.76 -40.97
C LYS A 165 24.74 -23.05 -41.93
N HIS A 166 23.48 -22.98 -41.49
CA HIS A 166 22.27 -22.69 -42.30
C HIS A 166 21.02 -22.77 -41.41
N PRO A 167 19.89 -22.15 -41.77
CA PRO A 167 19.68 -20.71 -41.73
C PRO A 167 18.47 -20.33 -40.84
N THR A 168 18.47 -19.06 -40.43
CA THR A 168 17.31 -18.33 -39.91
C THR A 168 16.09 -18.40 -40.85
N GLY A 169 14.98 -18.92 -40.33
CA GLY A 169 13.64 -18.71 -40.85
C GLY A 169 12.64 -19.22 -39.82
N GLY A 170 11.67 -18.47 -39.32
CA GLY A 170 11.36 -17.07 -39.47
C GLY A 170 10.17 -16.84 -38.54
N SER A 171 10.36 -16.15 -37.40
CA SER A 171 9.24 -15.55 -36.69
C SER A 171 9.16 -14.11 -37.16
N ARG A 172 8.49 -13.95 -38.30
CA ARG A 172 8.14 -12.66 -38.89
C ARG A 172 7.15 -12.01 -37.94
N VAL A 173 7.55 -10.90 -37.33
CA VAL A 173 6.62 -9.93 -36.75
C VAL A 173 5.75 -9.42 -37.89
N ILE A 174 4.45 -9.66 -37.80
CA ILE A 174 3.44 -9.04 -38.67
C ILE A 174 2.59 -8.17 -37.75
N MET A 175 2.64 -6.86 -37.99
CA MET A 175 1.66 -5.91 -37.46
C MET A 175 0.25 -6.37 -37.83
N GLY A 176 -0.60 -6.53 -36.83
CA GLY A 176 -2.02 -6.81 -36.98
C GLY A 176 -2.69 -6.61 -35.64
N GLU A 177 -3.47 -5.54 -35.56
CA GLU A 177 -4.27 -5.14 -34.41
C GLU A 177 -5.15 -6.30 -33.93
N GLU A 178 -5.14 -6.58 -32.62
CA GLU A 178 -6.22 -7.36 -32.02
C GLU A 178 -7.48 -6.50 -32.01
N GLN A 179 -8.32 -6.66 -33.04
CA GLN A 179 -9.74 -6.33 -32.98
C GLN A 179 -10.44 -7.30 -32.03
N GLY A 180 -10.24 -7.10 -30.72
CA GLY A 180 -11.12 -7.61 -29.68
C GLY A 180 -12.12 -6.50 -29.35
N GLY A 181 -13.36 -6.61 -29.84
CA GLY A 181 -14.43 -5.65 -29.58
C GLY A 181 -14.46 -5.25 -28.11
N SER A 182 -14.20 -3.97 -27.84
CA SER A 182 -13.93 -3.53 -26.47
C SER A 182 -15.20 -3.68 -25.62
N PRO A 183 -15.10 -4.18 -24.37
CA PRO A 183 -16.23 -4.26 -23.45
C PRO A 183 -16.89 -2.88 -23.19
N LEU A 184 -16.15 -1.80 -23.47
CA LEU A 184 -16.57 -0.43 -23.36
C LEU A 184 -17.60 -0.04 -24.43
N GLU A 185 -17.41 -0.46 -25.67
CA GLU A 185 -18.37 -0.17 -26.75
C GLU A 185 -19.70 -0.90 -26.54
N ALA A 186 -19.64 -2.16 -26.07
CA ALA A 186 -20.84 -2.91 -25.69
C ALA A 186 -21.59 -2.29 -24.50
N ALA A 187 -20.88 -1.63 -23.58
CA ALA A 187 -21.47 -0.89 -22.46
C ALA A 187 -22.12 0.42 -22.92
N ILE A 188 -21.51 1.12 -23.89
CA ILE A 188 -22.04 2.36 -24.47
C ILE A 188 -23.30 2.10 -25.30
N GLU A 189 -23.33 1.03 -26.10
CA GLU A 189 -24.53 0.59 -26.85
C GLU A 189 -25.70 0.25 -25.92
N ARG A 190 -25.44 -0.44 -24.79
CA ARG A 190 -26.48 -0.72 -23.78
C ARG A 190 -27.05 0.55 -23.17
N LEU A 191 -26.21 1.54 -22.90
CA LEU A 191 -26.65 2.82 -22.34
C LEU A 191 -27.55 3.58 -23.33
N ARG A 192 -27.18 3.60 -24.62
CA ARG A 192 -27.98 4.24 -25.68
C ARG A 192 -29.34 3.59 -25.87
N ARG A 193 -29.46 2.27 -25.76
CA ARG A 193 -30.77 1.59 -25.86
C ARG A 193 -31.67 1.80 -24.64
N GLY A 194 -31.10 2.09 -23.47
CA GLY A 194 -31.85 2.34 -22.24
C GLY A 194 -32.33 3.78 -22.09
N VAL A 195 -31.68 4.73 -22.75
CA VAL A 195 -32.01 6.16 -22.74
C VAL A 195 -32.37 6.55 -24.17
N GLY A 196 -33.62 6.32 -24.56
CA GLY A 196 -34.09 6.55 -25.94
C GLY A 196 -33.78 7.97 -26.44
N LEU A 197 -32.74 8.08 -27.26
CA LEU A 197 -32.45 9.18 -28.18
C LEU A 197 -32.55 8.63 -29.59
#